data_AF-A0AA42ZAR7-F1
#
_entry.id   AF-A0AA42ZAR7-F1
#
_cell.length_a   1.000
_cell.length_b   1.000
_cell.length_c   1.000
_cell.angle_alpha   90.00
_cell.angle_beta   90.00
_cell.angle_gamma   90.00
#
_symmetry.space_group_name_H-M   'P 1'
#
loop_
_entity.id
_entity.type
_entity.pdbx_description
1 polymer ?
#
loop_
_entity_poly.entity_id
_entity_poly.type
_entity_poly.pdbx_seq_one_letter_code
_entity_poly.pdbx_strand_id
1 'polypeptide(L)'
;MRLKYLVALLLCSATAFAQDYFPDNDGVKSKNTNYTAFTNAKIYISPSQVIQNGTLLIKEGKVVQAGSAIQIPSNSIKIDLSGKSIYPSFVDPFSNFGVEKPKRAPGQGRSPQYNASREGFYWNDHVMPENNAIDKFKYDSKKAEELLKAGFGAVNTHIQDGIVRGTGVLVALNNKGTEANRILEDQSAQYLSFSKSVASRQSYPTSLMGSMALLRQLYSDAKWYAAGNSDTKDRSLEALIANK
;
A
#
# COMPACT_ATOMS: atom_id res chain seq x y z
N MET A 1 -54.05 26.31 -4.97
CA MET A 1 -52.81 27.03 -4.55
C MET A 1 -51.79 26.14 -3.83
N ARG A 2 -52.18 25.18 -2.97
CA ARG A 2 -51.25 24.39 -2.13
C ARG A 2 -50.26 23.47 -2.89
N LEU A 3 -50.64 22.94 -4.06
CA LEU A 3 -49.77 22.02 -4.84
C LEU A 3 -48.58 22.74 -5.50
N LYS A 4 -48.73 24.02 -5.89
CA LYS A 4 -47.66 24.81 -6.51
C LYS A 4 -46.52 25.12 -5.53
N TYR A 5 -46.86 25.33 -4.25
CA TYR A 5 -45.87 25.54 -3.18
C TYR A 5 -45.13 24.24 -2.81
N LEU A 6 -45.79 23.07 -2.93
CA LEU A 6 -45.17 21.77 -2.67
C LEU A 6 -44.12 21.42 -3.73
N VAL A 7 -44.41 21.69 -5.01
CA VAL A 7 -43.46 21.49 -6.13
C VAL A 7 -42.26 22.43 -6.02
N ALA A 8 -42.47 23.68 -5.58
CA ALA A 8 -41.37 24.62 -5.33
C ALA A 8 -40.45 24.17 -4.19
N LEU A 9 -40.99 23.56 -3.13
CA LEU A 9 -40.20 23.01 -2.02
C LEU A 9 -39.37 21.79 -2.43
N LEU A 10 -39.89 20.96 -3.35
CA LEU A 10 -39.23 19.76 -3.85
C LEU A 10 -38.15 20.07 -4.91
N LEU A 11 -38.26 21.20 -5.62
CA LEU A 11 -37.22 21.70 -6.52
C LEU A 11 -36.06 22.39 -5.78
N CYS A 12 -36.28 22.94 -4.57
CA CYS A 12 -35.22 23.53 -3.75
C CYS A 12 -34.31 22.50 -3.05
N SER A 13 -34.71 21.22 -2.98
CA SER A 13 -33.92 20.18 -2.29
C SER A 13 -32.87 19.50 -3.19
N ALA A 14 -32.80 19.84 -4.48
CA ALA A 14 -32.06 19.06 -5.47
C ALA A 14 -30.59 19.50 -5.72
N THR A 15 -30.06 20.57 -5.12
CA THR A 15 -28.68 21.01 -5.44
C THR A 15 -27.91 21.57 -4.24
N ALA A 16 -27.56 20.69 -3.29
CA ALA A 16 -26.59 21.02 -2.25
C ALA A 16 -25.44 19.99 -2.22
N PHE A 17 -24.69 19.91 -3.33
CA PHE A 17 -23.40 19.22 -3.37
C PHE A 17 -22.28 20.25 -3.21
N ALA A 18 -22.02 20.68 -1.97
CA ALA A 18 -20.91 21.60 -1.69
C ALA A 18 -20.35 21.44 -0.27
N GLN A 19 -20.40 20.23 0.31
CA GLN A 19 -19.73 19.99 1.58
C GLN A 19 -18.31 19.50 1.31
N ASP A 20 -17.34 20.38 1.51
CA ASP A 20 -15.95 19.98 1.73
C ASP A 20 -15.90 19.27 3.10
N TYR A 21 -15.47 18.01 3.09
CA TYR A 21 -15.45 17.12 4.27
C TYR A 21 -14.53 17.61 5.40
N PHE A 22 -13.53 18.45 5.09
CA PHE A 22 -12.65 19.08 6.07
C PHE A 22 -12.75 20.61 6.03
N PRO A 23 -13.12 21.26 7.15
CA PRO A 23 -13.02 22.70 7.30
C PRO A 23 -11.53 23.07 7.39
N ASP A 24 -11.09 23.93 6.46
CA ASP A 24 -9.73 24.46 6.42
C ASP A 24 -9.83 25.98 6.32
N ASN A 25 -9.11 26.69 7.19
CA ASN A 25 -9.18 28.14 7.34
C ASN A 25 -8.08 28.88 6.56
N ASP A 26 -7.28 28.20 5.75
CA ASP A 26 -6.13 28.75 5.01
C ASP A 26 -6.49 29.60 3.77
N GLY A 27 -7.56 30.41 3.85
CA GLY A 27 -7.90 31.44 2.86
C GLY A 27 -8.66 30.93 1.62
N VAL A 28 -8.61 31.71 0.53
CA VAL A 28 -9.36 31.41 -0.71
C VAL A 28 -8.73 30.21 -1.41
N LYS A 29 -9.43 29.07 -1.41
CA LYS A 29 -9.02 27.85 -2.10
C LYS A 29 -9.00 28.08 -3.62
N SER A 30 -7.80 28.15 -4.21
CA SER A 30 -7.64 28.14 -5.67
C SER A 30 -7.20 26.75 -6.13
N LYS A 31 -8.12 26.02 -6.77
CA LYS A 31 -7.79 24.74 -7.43
C LYS A 31 -7.42 25.04 -8.88
N ASN A 32 -6.15 24.82 -9.24
CA ASN A 32 -5.72 24.92 -10.62
C ASN A 32 -6.15 23.65 -11.38
N THR A 33 -7.18 23.80 -12.22
CA THR A 33 -7.72 22.72 -13.07
C THR A 33 -7.20 22.78 -14.51
N ASN A 34 -6.19 23.61 -14.77
CA ASN A 34 -5.60 23.74 -16.10
C ASN A 34 -4.83 22.47 -16.47
N TYR A 35 -4.74 22.23 -17.76
CA TYR A 35 -3.92 21.17 -18.32
C TYR A 35 -2.43 21.55 -18.24
N THR A 36 -1.58 20.57 -17.99
CA THR A 36 -0.13 20.69 -18.15
C THR A 36 0.31 19.75 -19.26
N ALA A 37 0.94 20.29 -20.29
CA ALA A 37 1.44 19.55 -21.44
C ALA A 37 2.98 19.55 -21.40
N PHE A 38 3.57 18.37 -21.26
CA PHE A 38 5.00 18.16 -21.44
C PHE A 38 5.27 17.78 -22.89
N THR A 39 6.00 18.60 -23.64
CA THR A 39 6.21 18.44 -25.09
C THR A 39 7.63 17.99 -25.42
N ASN A 40 7.82 17.43 -26.61
CA ASN A 40 9.12 17.02 -27.18
C ASN A 40 9.94 16.04 -26.32
N ALA A 41 9.26 15.26 -25.48
CA ALA A 41 9.91 14.25 -24.65
C ALA A 41 9.98 12.89 -25.36
N LYS A 42 10.99 12.08 -25.02
CA LYS A 42 10.94 10.64 -25.30
C LYS A 42 10.12 9.95 -24.21
N ILE A 43 8.92 9.48 -24.53
CA ILE A 43 7.97 8.95 -23.55
C ILE A 43 7.95 7.43 -23.63
N TYR A 44 8.24 6.78 -22.51
CA TYR A 44 8.08 5.34 -22.34
C TYR A 44 6.70 5.09 -21.72
N ILE A 45 5.81 4.39 -22.44
CA ILE A 45 4.51 3.96 -21.89
C ILE A 45 4.63 2.58 -21.29
N SER A 46 5.35 1.70 -21.99
CA SER A 46 5.64 0.33 -21.58
C SER A 46 7.03 -0.05 -22.09
N PRO A 47 7.58 -1.22 -21.68
CA PRO A 47 8.87 -1.69 -22.19
C PRO A 47 8.94 -1.81 -23.73
N SER A 48 7.79 -2.01 -24.39
CA SER A 48 7.66 -2.19 -25.84
C SER A 48 7.14 -0.96 -26.58
N GLN A 49 6.55 0.00 -25.87
CA GLN A 49 5.93 1.18 -26.47
C GLN A 49 6.65 2.46 -26.04
N VAL A 50 7.34 3.07 -27.02
CA VAL A 50 8.06 4.34 -26.85
C VAL A 50 7.59 5.34 -27.89
N ILE A 51 7.29 6.55 -27.44
CA ILE A 51 6.91 7.68 -28.30
C ILE A 51 8.09 8.64 -28.36
N GLN A 52 8.62 8.86 -29.56
CA GLN A 52 9.65 9.86 -29.81
C GLN A 52 9.00 11.22 -30.03
N ASN A 53 9.61 12.28 -29.50
CA ASN A 53 9.11 13.66 -29.57
C ASN A 53 7.62 13.77 -29.19
N GLY A 54 7.23 13.03 -28.15
CA GLY A 54 5.86 12.91 -27.69
C GLY A 54 5.43 14.06 -26.79
N THR A 55 4.12 14.18 -26.64
CA THR A 55 3.46 15.04 -25.66
C THR A 55 2.80 14.18 -24.59
N LEU A 56 2.97 14.54 -23.31
CA LEU A 56 2.23 13.99 -22.17
C LEU A 56 1.30 15.07 -21.62
N LEU A 57 0.00 14.81 -21.59
CA LEU A 57 -1.02 15.71 -21.09
C LEU A 57 -1.48 15.27 -19.70
N ILE A 58 -1.36 16.14 -18.71
CA ILE A 58 -1.78 15.93 -17.33
C ILE A 58 -2.89 16.91 -16.97
N LYS A 59 -3.90 16.44 -16.24
CA LYS A 59 -4.93 17.28 -15.62
C LYS A 59 -5.20 16.74 -14.22
N GLU A 60 -5.24 17.63 -13.22
CA GLU A 60 -5.58 17.27 -11.83
C GLU A 60 -4.74 16.10 -11.29
N GLY A 61 -3.44 16.07 -11.62
CA GLY A 61 -2.51 15.02 -11.19
C GLY A 61 -2.66 13.67 -11.91
N LYS A 62 -3.56 13.56 -12.89
CA LYS A 62 -3.77 12.35 -13.69
C LYS A 62 -3.28 12.53 -15.12
N VAL A 63 -2.71 11.46 -15.68
CA VAL A 63 -2.38 11.41 -17.11
C VAL A 63 -3.69 11.29 -17.90
N VAL A 64 -3.92 12.24 -18.80
CA VAL A 64 -5.09 12.27 -19.69
C VAL A 64 -4.75 11.60 -21.02
N GLN A 65 -3.59 11.91 -21.59
CA GLN A 65 -3.19 11.38 -22.90
C GLN A 65 -1.66 11.42 -23.07
N ALA A 66 -1.11 10.45 -23.80
CA ALA A 66 0.28 10.42 -24.25
C ALA A 66 0.34 10.04 -25.75
N GLY A 67 1.09 10.78 -26.56
CA GLY A 67 0.98 10.71 -28.02
C GLY A 67 1.98 11.60 -28.75
N SER A 68 2.30 11.32 -30.01
CA SER A 68 3.16 12.18 -30.85
C SER A 68 2.44 13.43 -31.36
N ALA A 69 1.13 13.34 -31.63
CA ALA A 69 0.31 14.43 -32.15
C ALA A 69 -0.91 14.68 -31.24
N ILE A 70 -0.67 15.26 -30.06
CA ILE A 70 -1.76 15.65 -29.14
C ILE A 70 -2.15 17.10 -29.41
N GLN A 71 -3.46 17.34 -29.60
CA GLN A 71 -4.00 18.69 -29.57
C GLN A 71 -4.00 19.20 -28.13
N ILE A 72 -3.16 20.18 -27.84
CA ILE A 72 -3.05 20.78 -26.51
C ILE A 72 -4.22 21.75 -26.32
N PRO A 73 -5.09 21.56 -25.31
CA PRO A 73 -6.20 22.46 -25.05
C PRO A 73 -5.75 23.92 -24.82
N SER A 74 -6.61 24.88 -25.12
CA SER A 74 -6.37 26.28 -24.76
C SER A 74 -6.19 26.44 -23.25
N ASN A 75 -5.36 27.41 -22.82
CA ASN A 75 -5.01 27.65 -21.40
C ASN A 75 -4.24 26.52 -20.72
N SER A 76 -3.53 25.69 -21.49
CA SER A 76 -2.60 24.70 -20.93
C SER A 76 -1.23 25.31 -20.58
N ILE A 77 -0.64 24.89 -19.48
CA ILE A 77 0.76 25.13 -19.15
C ILE A 77 1.61 24.22 -20.05
N LYS A 78 2.46 24.80 -20.89
CA LYS A 78 3.35 24.04 -21.78
C LYS A 78 4.76 24.01 -21.19
N ILE A 79 5.34 22.82 -21.10
CA ILE A 79 6.70 22.60 -20.59
C ILE A 79 7.48 21.82 -21.64
N ASP A 80 8.52 22.43 -22.20
CA ASP A 80 9.37 21.75 -23.17
C ASP A 80 10.38 20.83 -22.48
N LEU A 81 10.41 19.57 -22.89
CA LEU A 81 11.30 18.53 -22.37
C LEU A 81 12.21 17.96 -23.47
N SER A 82 12.54 18.77 -24.48
CA SER A 82 13.50 18.42 -25.54
C SER A 82 14.77 17.79 -24.97
N GLY A 83 15.15 16.62 -25.50
CA GLY A 83 16.32 15.86 -25.06
C GLY A 83 16.16 15.10 -23.74
N LYS A 84 14.99 15.16 -23.09
CA LYS A 84 14.68 14.43 -21.86
C LYS A 84 13.77 13.23 -22.14
N SER A 85 13.74 12.29 -21.19
CA SER A 85 12.88 11.11 -21.24
C SER A 85 11.88 11.12 -20.08
N ILE A 86 10.66 10.67 -20.35
CA ILE A 86 9.62 10.44 -19.34
C ILE A 86 9.43 8.94 -19.20
N TYR A 87 9.46 8.48 -17.94
CA TYR A 87 9.16 7.10 -17.57
C TYR A 87 8.00 7.07 -16.57
N PRO A 88 7.20 6.00 -16.56
CA PRO A 88 6.39 5.67 -15.40
C PRO A 88 7.33 5.46 -14.21
N SER A 89 6.92 5.90 -13.04
CA SER A 89 7.69 5.65 -11.82
C SER A 89 7.80 4.15 -11.55
N PHE A 90 8.94 3.71 -11.01
CA PHE A 90 9.11 2.33 -10.59
C PHE A 90 8.28 2.03 -9.34
N VAL A 91 7.91 0.75 -9.21
CA VAL A 91 7.20 0.20 -8.06
C VAL A 91 8.09 -0.84 -7.40
N ASP A 92 8.37 -0.68 -6.11
CA ASP A 92 9.08 -1.69 -5.31
C ASP A 92 8.04 -2.62 -4.65
N PRO A 93 7.88 -3.89 -5.08
CA PRO A 93 6.88 -4.79 -4.52
C PRO A 93 7.29 -5.41 -3.17
N PHE A 94 8.56 -5.28 -2.75
CA PHE A 94 9.08 -5.94 -1.56
C PHE A 94 10.01 -5.01 -0.78
N SER A 95 9.42 -4.14 0.04
CA SER A 95 10.15 -3.16 0.82
C SER A 95 9.95 -3.34 2.33
N ASN A 96 10.78 -2.65 3.10
CA ASN A 96 10.59 -2.38 4.54
C ASN A 96 10.52 -0.87 4.82
N PHE A 97 10.22 -0.07 3.80
CA PHE A 97 10.05 1.37 3.92
C PHE A 97 9.03 1.72 5.01
N GLY A 98 9.41 2.61 5.93
CA GLY A 98 8.54 3.11 6.99
C GLY A 98 8.08 2.09 8.04
N VAL A 99 8.49 0.83 7.96
CA VAL A 99 8.15 -0.20 8.96
C VAL A 99 9.35 -0.41 9.88
N GLU A 100 9.13 -0.31 11.19
CA GLU A 100 10.19 -0.53 12.18
C GLU A 100 10.69 -1.98 12.13
N LYS A 101 12.01 -2.16 12.21
CA LYS A 101 12.60 -3.50 12.30
C LYS A 101 12.25 -4.14 13.65
N PRO A 102 11.89 -5.43 13.67
CA PRO A 102 11.60 -6.14 14.92
C PRO A 102 12.82 -6.12 15.85
N LYS A 103 12.58 -5.94 17.14
CA LYS A 103 13.62 -6.03 18.17
C LYS A 103 13.84 -7.49 18.53
N ARG A 104 15.11 -7.89 18.65
CA ARG A 104 15.47 -9.25 19.03
C ARG A 104 15.05 -9.53 20.47
N ALA A 105 14.47 -10.70 20.71
CA ALA A 105 14.13 -11.13 22.06
C ALA A 105 15.37 -11.10 22.98
N PRO A 106 15.28 -10.56 24.21
CA PRO A 106 16.38 -10.56 25.16
C PRO A 106 16.83 -12.00 25.47
N GLY A 107 18.13 -12.19 25.65
CA GLY A 107 18.70 -13.50 25.93
C GLY A 107 18.33 -13.99 27.33
N GLN A 108 17.55 -15.06 27.44
CA GLN A 108 17.31 -15.80 28.68
C GLN A 108 17.89 -17.22 28.57
N GLY A 109 19.01 -17.50 29.21
CA GLY A 109 19.56 -18.86 29.32
C GLY A 109 19.85 -19.60 28.00
N ARG A 110 20.50 -20.76 28.11
CA ARG A 110 20.85 -21.63 26.97
C ARG A 110 19.76 -22.63 26.59
N SER A 111 18.61 -22.60 27.26
CA SER A 111 17.56 -23.61 27.07
C SER A 111 16.69 -23.30 25.83
N PRO A 112 16.40 -24.30 24.99
CA PRO A 112 15.48 -24.15 23.86
C PRO A 112 14.05 -23.93 24.37
N GLN A 113 13.34 -22.97 23.78
CA GLN A 113 11.89 -22.82 23.95
C GLN A 113 11.21 -23.71 22.90
N TYR A 114 10.35 -24.64 23.32
CA TYR A 114 9.60 -25.49 22.40
C TYR A 114 8.14 -25.05 22.24
N ASN A 115 7.50 -24.64 23.33
CA ASN A 115 6.12 -24.16 23.33
C ASN A 115 6.03 -22.73 22.82
N ALA A 116 4.88 -22.37 22.24
CA ALA A 116 4.56 -20.97 21.93
C ALA A 116 4.48 -20.14 23.21
N SER A 117 4.85 -18.86 23.12
CA SER A 117 4.66 -17.90 24.21
C SER A 117 3.35 -17.13 24.10
N ARG A 118 2.69 -17.15 22.94
CA ARG A 118 1.47 -16.39 22.68
C ARG A 118 0.22 -17.27 22.83
N GLU A 119 -0.71 -16.84 23.68
CA GLU A 119 -1.97 -17.55 23.93
C GLU A 119 -3.06 -17.12 22.94
N GLY A 120 -3.85 -18.09 22.45
CA GLY A 120 -4.95 -17.85 21.50
C GLY A 120 -4.52 -17.60 20.05
N PHE A 121 -3.22 -17.81 19.76
CA PHE A 121 -2.64 -17.77 18.42
C PHE A 121 -2.19 -19.19 18.03
N TYR A 122 -1.74 -19.31 16.78
CA TYR A 122 -1.21 -20.57 16.28
C TYR A 122 -0.06 -21.07 17.16
N TRP A 123 0.08 -22.39 17.30
CA TRP A 123 1.05 -23.04 18.18
C TRP A 123 2.53 -22.73 17.87
N ASN A 124 2.79 -22.02 16.77
CA ASN A 124 4.10 -21.54 16.38
C ASN A 124 4.16 -20.00 16.35
N ASP A 125 5.05 -19.42 17.17
CA ASP A 125 5.26 -17.97 17.29
C ASP A 125 5.88 -17.32 16.04
N HIS A 126 6.42 -18.10 15.10
CA HIS A 126 6.90 -17.58 13.82
C HIS A 126 5.77 -17.42 12.79
N VAL A 127 4.54 -17.84 13.13
CA VAL A 127 3.33 -17.69 12.32
C VAL A 127 2.53 -16.52 12.87
N MET A 128 2.58 -15.37 12.19
CA MET A 128 1.93 -14.14 12.64
C MET A 128 1.12 -13.46 11.52
N PRO A 129 0.15 -14.15 10.92
CA PRO A 129 -0.72 -13.59 9.87
C PRO A 129 -1.55 -12.38 10.35
N GLU A 130 -1.79 -12.27 11.66
CA GLU A 130 -2.52 -11.16 12.28
C GLU A 130 -1.78 -9.83 12.29
N ASN A 131 -0.48 -9.82 11.98
CA ASN A 131 0.28 -8.57 11.92
C ASN A 131 -0.18 -7.73 10.71
N ASN A 132 -0.59 -6.49 10.95
CA ASN A 132 -0.80 -5.53 9.88
C ASN A 132 0.38 -4.57 9.78
N ALA A 133 0.92 -4.38 8.57
CA ALA A 133 2.02 -3.44 8.36
C ALA A 133 1.58 -1.99 8.62
N ILE A 134 0.33 -1.64 8.32
CA ILE A 134 -0.20 -0.28 8.52
C ILE A 134 -0.10 0.17 9.99
N ASP A 135 -0.35 -0.73 10.95
CA ASP A 135 -0.29 -0.43 12.38
C ASP A 135 1.12 -0.04 12.86
N LYS A 136 2.15 -0.46 12.13
CA LYS A 136 3.58 -0.22 12.44
C LYS A 136 4.24 0.70 11.42
N PHE A 137 3.47 1.26 10.49
CA PHE A 137 3.97 2.11 9.43
C PHE A 137 4.11 3.56 9.90
N LYS A 138 5.26 4.16 9.58
CA LYS A 138 5.54 5.57 9.77
C LYS A 138 6.29 6.11 8.56
N TYR A 139 5.73 7.13 7.93
CA TYR A 139 6.33 7.71 6.73
C TYR A 139 7.66 8.40 7.02
N ASP A 140 8.73 7.98 6.33
CA ASP A 140 10.07 8.57 6.42
C ASP A 140 10.34 9.45 5.19
N SER A 141 10.29 10.77 5.36
CA SER A 141 10.45 11.73 4.27
C SER A 141 11.84 11.73 3.64
N LYS A 142 12.89 11.41 4.43
CA LYS A 142 14.28 11.39 3.94
C LYS A 142 14.50 10.18 3.04
N LYS A 143 14.10 8.99 3.50
CA LYS A 143 14.18 7.76 2.69
C LYS A 143 13.27 7.84 1.46
N ALA A 144 12.09 8.45 1.58
CA ALA A 144 11.21 8.66 0.44
C ALA A 144 11.88 9.54 -0.63
N GLU A 145 12.63 10.57 -0.22
CA GLU A 145 13.37 11.43 -1.17
C GLU A 145 14.49 10.66 -1.89
N GLU A 146 15.20 9.78 -1.19
CA GLU A 146 16.21 8.89 -1.80
C GLU A 146 15.58 7.97 -2.84
N LEU A 147 14.46 7.33 -2.51
CA LEU A 147 13.71 6.45 -3.42
C LEU A 147 13.13 7.21 -4.62
N LEU A 148 12.60 8.41 -4.41
CA LEU A 148 12.11 9.29 -5.47
C LEU A 148 13.23 9.70 -6.44
N LYS A 149 14.41 10.03 -5.93
CA LYS A 149 15.60 10.33 -6.75
C LYS A 149 16.08 9.11 -7.55
N ALA A 150 15.88 7.90 -7.01
CA ALA A 150 16.12 6.65 -7.72
C ALA A 150 15.02 6.28 -8.74
N GLY A 151 13.91 7.04 -8.78
CA GLY A 151 12.82 6.86 -9.74
C GLY A 151 11.66 5.99 -9.24
N PHE A 152 11.63 5.60 -7.97
CA PHE A 152 10.49 4.90 -7.37
C PHE A 152 9.38 5.87 -7.01
N GLY A 153 8.14 5.54 -7.37
CA GLY A 153 6.95 6.32 -7.05
C GLY A 153 6.01 5.64 -6.06
N ALA A 154 6.07 4.31 -5.98
CA ALA A 154 5.30 3.53 -5.02
C ALA A 154 6.13 2.37 -4.46
N VAL A 155 5.83 2.00 -3.22
CA VAL A 155 6.48 0.89 -2.52
C VAL A 155 5.43 0.06 -1.80
N ASN A 156 5.56 -1.25 -1.87
CA ASN A 156 4.78 -2.17 -1.07
C ASN A 156 5.65 -2.64 0.09
N THR A 157 5.31 -2.20 1.30
CA THR A 157 6.11 -2.39 2.50
C THR A 157 5.42 -3.33 3.47
N HIS A 158 6.22 -4.13 4.18
CA HIS A 158 5.71 -5.13 5.11
C HIS A 158 6.66 -5.35 6.28
N ILE A 159 6.15 -6.01 7.32
CA ILE A 159 6.95 -6.42 8.47
C ILE A 159 7.82 -7.61 8.06
N GLN A 160 9.13 -7.42 8.01
CA GLN A 160 10.08 -8.47 7.62
C GLN A 160 10.46 -9.37 8.81
N ASP A 161 9.48 -9.95 9.49
CA ASP A 161 9.70 -10.80 10.67
C ASP A 161 8.78 -12.03 10.70
N GLY A 162 9.37 -13.22 10.87
CA GLY A 162 8.63 -14.47 10.93
C GLY A 162 8.44 -15.18 9.57
N ILE A 163 7.93 -16.40 9.68
CA ILE A 163 7.64 -17.29 8.54
C ILE A 163 6.34 -16.86 7.86
N VAL A 164 5.34 -16.47 8.66
CA VAL A 164 4.12 -15.83 8.18
C VAL A 164 4.08 -14.44 8.79
N ARG A 165 4.14 -13.42 7.94
CA ARG A 165 4.48 -12.05 8.35
C ARG A 165 3.27 -11.12 8.49
N GLY A 166 2.12 -11.59 8.06
CA GLY A 166 0.89 -10.80 7.97
C GLY A 166 0.80 -9.98 6.69
N THR A 167 0.06 -8.88 6.74
CA THR A 167 -0.27 -8.04 5.58
C THR A 167 0.76 -6.95 5.35
N GLY A 168 0.98 -6.59 4.08
CA GLY A 168 1.72 -5.39 3.68
C GLY A 168 0.81 -4.19 3.40
N VAL A 169 1.41 -3.02 3.21
CA VAL A 169 0.74 -1.76 2.87
C VAL A 169 1.36 -1.18 1.60
N LEU A 170 0.52 -0.76 0.65
CA LEU A 170 0.95 -0.12 -0.57
C LEU A 170 0.97 1.40 -0.39
N VAL A 171 2.13 2.01 -0.58
CA VAL A 171 2.37 3.42 -0.28
C VAL A 171 2.94 4.14 -1.49
N ALA A 172 2.29 5.24 -1.88
CA ALA A 172 2.84 6.24 -2.79
C ALA A 172 3.86 7.13 -2.08
N LEU A 173 5.05 7.25 -2.67
CA LEU A 173 6.11 8.12 -2.17
C LEU A 173 5.78 9.57 -2.54
N ASN A 174 5.22 10.31 -1.59
CA ASN A 174 4.85 11.71 -1.78
C ASN A 174 5.12 12.54 -0.52
N ASN A 175 6.23 13.29 -0.52
CA ASN A 175 6.62 14.12 0.63
C ASN A 175 5.70 15.32 0.90
N LYS A 176 4.84 15.71 -0.06
CA LYS A 176 3.96 16.89 0.05
C LYS A 176 2.51 16.55 0.43
N GLY A 177 2.12 15.27 0.31
CA GLY A 177 0.75 14.82 0.61
C GLY A 177 0.52 14.55 2.10
N THR A 178 -0.71 14.20 2.45
CA THR A 178 -1.09 13.62 3.75
C THR A 178 -1.10 12.09 3.67
N GLU A 179 -1.20 11.40 4.80
CA GLU A 179 -1.27 9.93 4.83
C GLU A 179 -2.46 9.39 4.02
N ALA A 180 -3.60 10.08 4.06
CA ALA A 180 -4.79 9.76 3.27
C ALA A 180 -4.54 9.72 1.75
N ASN A 181 -3.56 10.47 1.25
CA ASN A 181 -3.20 10.47 -0.17
C ASN A 181 -1.99 9.59 -0.50
N ARG A 182 -1.26 9.12 0.53
CA ARG A 182 -0.04 8.32 0.38
C ARG A 182 -0.34 6.83 0.48
N ILE A 183 -1.25 6.43 1.36
CA ILE A 183 -1.64 5.03 1.49
C ILE A 183 -2.62 4.73 0.36
N LEU A 184 -2.23 3.82 -0.53
CA LEU A 184 -3.04 3.39 -1.66
C LEU A 184 -3.90 2.18 -1.30
N GLU A 185 -3.37 1.29 -0.46
CA GLU A 185 -4.04 0.09 0.03
C GLU A 185 -3.51 -0.27 1.42
N ASP A 186 -4.40 -0.45 2.39
CA ASP A 186 -4.05 -0.77 3.78
C ASP A 186 -3.56 -2.22 3.93
N GLN A 187 -4.13 -3.13 3.15
CA GLN A 187 -3.83 -4.56 3.15
C GLN A 187 -3.55 -5.05 1.72
N SER A 188 -2.30 -4.94 1.28
CA SER A 188 -1.93 -5.23 -0.11
C SER A 188 -1.79 -6.72 -0.43
N ALA A 189 -1.10 -7.47 0.43
CA ALA A 189 -0.80 -8.89 0.24
C ALA A 189 -0.36 -9.57 1.55
N GLN A 190 -0.55 -10.88 1.63
CA GLN A 190 0.01 -11.73 2.68
C GLN A 190 1.48 -12.07 2.38
N TYR A 191 2.37 -11.76 3.32
CA TYR A 191 3.81 -12.02 3.18
C TYR A 191 4.23 -13.28 3.92
N LEU A 192 5.10 -14.05 3.26
CA LEU A 192 5.68 -15.30 3.77
C LEU A 192 7.21 -15.26 3.67
N SER A 193 7.89 -16.04 4.52
CA SER A 193 9.33 -16.28 4.40
C SER A 193 9.73 -17.60 5.04
N PHE A 194 10.99 -18.00 4.85
CA PHE A 194 11.55 -19.18 5.51
C PHE A 194 12.36 -18.86 6.76
N SER A 195 12.49 -17.57 7.10
CA SER A 195 13.25 -17.08 8.24
C SER A 195 12.38 -16.99 9.48
N LYS A 196 12.90 -17.49 10.60
CA LYS A 196 12.25 -17.35 11.90
C LYS A 196 12.17 -15.89 12.34
N SER A 197 11.20 -15.60 13.20
CA SER A 197 11.09 -14.32 13.87
C SER A 197 12.31 -14.11 14.77
N VAL A 198 12.83 -12.89 14.78
CA VAL A 198 13.87 -12.48 15.74
C VAL A 198 13.28 -12.12 17.11
N ALA A 199 11.96 -11.87 17.16
CA ALA A 199 11.22 -11.55 18.37
C ALA A 199 10.76 -12.80 19.15
N SER A 200 10.77 -13.98 18.52
CA SER A 200 10.52 -15.26 19.19
C SER A 200 11.78 -16.12 19.32
N ARG A 201 11.89 -16.85 20.44
CA ARG A 201 12.96 -17.83 20.69
C ARG A 201 12.52 -19.26 20.49
N GLN A 202 11.29 -19.48 20.01
CA GLN A 202 10.80 -20.83 19.75
C GLN A 202 11.73 -21.55 18.76
N SER A 203 12.13 -22.76 19.14
CA SER A 203 13.23 -23.50 18.52
C SER A 203 12.83 -24.03 17.14
N TYR A 204 11.62 -24.58 17.04
CA TYR A 204 11.07 -25.06 15.78
C TYR A 204 10.58 -23.89 14.91
N PRO A 205 10.89 -23.86 13.60
CA PRO A 205 11.69 -24.82 12.85
C PRO A 205 13.21 -24.57 12.91
N THR A 206 14.02 -25.61 12.72
CA THR A 206 15.50 -25.53 12.72
C THR A 206 16.13 -25.66 11.33
N SER A 207 15.34 -25.95 10.30
CA SER A 207 15.79 -26.13 8.92
C SER A 207 14.79 -25.55 7.92
N LEU A 208 15.23 -25.32 6.68
CA LEU A 208 14.36 -24.92 5.58
C LEU A 208 13.22 -25.92 5.34
N MET A 209 13.53 -27.22 5.43
CA MET A 209 12.53 -28.29 5.35
C MET A 209 11.48 -28.16 6.46
N GLY A 210 11.90 -27.82 7.68
CA GLY A 210 11.00 -27.55 8.80
C GLY A 210 10.10 -26.34 8.55
N SER A 211 10.65 -25.23 8.04
CA SER A 211 9.84 -24.05 7.68
C SER A 211 8.79 -24.37 6.61
N MET A 212 9.15 -25.17 5.60
CA MET A 212 8.20 -25.60 4.57
C MET A 212 7.15 -26.56 5.11
N ALA A 213 7.52 -27.49 6.00
CA ALA A 213 6.58 -28.38 6.66
C ALA A 213 5.57 -27.60 7.52
N LEU A 214 6.04 -26.61 8.28
CA LEU A 214 5.19 -25.72 9.06
C LEU A 214 4.19 -24.96 8.19
N LEU A 215 4.61 -24.41 7.05
CA LEU A 215 3.71 -23.71 6.13
C LEU A 215 2.64 -24.64 5.55
N ARG A 216 3.01 -25.87 5.15
CA ARG A 216 2.04 -26.85 4.65
C ARG A 216 1.04 -27.27 5.73
N GLN A 217 1.53 -27.47 6.95
CA GLN A 217 0.70 -27.77 8.11
C GLN A 217 -0.28 -26.64 8.37
N LEU A 218 0.21 -25.40 8.42
CA LEU A 218 -0.63 -24.21 8.61
C LEU A 218 -1.78 -24.11 7.61
N TYR A 219 -1.52 -24.31 6.31
CA TYR A 219 -2.59 -24.26 5.31
C TYR A 219 -3.57 -25.43 5.40
N SER A 220 -3.10 -26.61 5.85
CA SER A 220 -3.96 -27.77 6.10
C SER A 220 -4.87 -27.52 7.31
N ASP A 221 -4.29 -26.98 8.39
CA ASP A 221 -4.99 -26.62 9.61
C ASP A 221 -5.97 -25.47 9.38
N ALA A 222 -5.60 -24.46 8.59
CA ALA A 222 -6.50 -23.37 8.19
C ALA A 222 -7.71 -23.89 7.39
N LYS A 223 -7.50 -24.88 6.51
CA LYS A 223 -8.61 -25.52 5.77
C LYS A 223 -9.50 -26.34 6.69
N TRP A 224 -8.91 -27.09 7.61
CA TRP A 224 -9.65 -27.87 8.60
C TRP A 224 -10.44 -26.99 9.57
N TYR A 225 -9.85 -25.87 10.01
CA TYR A 225 -10.48 -24.85 10.86
C TYR A 225 -11.64 -24.15 10.14
N ALA A 226 -11.44 -23.73 8.89
CA ALA A 226 -12.49 -23.10 8.08
C ALA A 226 -13.70 -24.00 7.84
N ALA A 227 -13.55 -25.32 7.95
CA ALA A 227 -14.65 -26.29 7.87
C ALA A 227 -15.44 -26.44 9.18
N GLY A 228 -15.14 -25.65 10.21
CA GLY A 228 -15.90 -25.62 11.47
C GLY A 228 -15.58 -26.78 12.42
N ASN A 229 -14.44 -27.44 12.25
CA ASN A 229 -14.06 -28.60 13.06
C ASN A 229 -13.41 -28.23 14.42
N SER A 230 -13.25 -26.95 14.71
CA SER A 230 -12.64 -26.46 15.95
C SER A 230 -13.70 -25.90 16.89
N ASP A 231 -13.67 -26.33 18.15
CA ASP A 231 -14.50 -25.75 19.22
C ASP A 231 -13.91 -24.43 19.76
N THR A 232 -12.61 -24.20 19.52
CA THR A 232 -11.87 -23.04 20.02
C THR A 232 -11.48 -22.08 18.89
N LYS A 233 -11.28 -20.81 19.28
CA LYS A 233 -10.94 -19.71 18.38
C LYS A 233 -9.42 -19.54 18.26
N ASP A 234 -8.87 -19.68 17.05
CA ASP A 234 -7.46 -19.40 16.75
C ASP A 234 -7.34 -18.09 15.96
N ARG A 235 -6.77 -17.06 16.58
CA ARG A 235 -6.66 -15.71 16.00
C ARG A 235 -5.76 -15.67 14.77
N SER A 236 -4.73 -16.51 14.71
CA SER A 236 -3.82 -16.56 13.57
C SER A 236 -4.47 -17.26 12.38
N LEU A 237 -5.21 -18.36 12.61
CA LEU A 237 -5.94 -19.02 11.52
C LEU A 237 -7.05 -18.12 10.97
N GLU A 238 -7.77 -17.39 11.83
CA GLU A 238 -8.76 -16.40 11.39
C GLU A 238 -8.15 -15.28 10.55
N ALA A 239 -7.05 -14.68 11.02
CA ALA A 239 -6.36 -13.65 10.26
C ALA A 239 -5.87 -14.19 8.91
N LEU A 240 -5.28 -15.39 8.87
CA LEU A 240 -4.81 -15.99 7.63
C LEU A 240 -5.95 -16.24 6.63
N ILE A 241 -7.14 -16.62 7.12
CA ILE A 241 -8.32 -16.82 6.28
C ILE A 241 -8.86 -15.49 5.77
N ALA A 242 -8.87 -14.45 6.62
CA ALA A 242 -9.32 -13.11 6.25
C ALA A 242 -8.40 -12.43 5.23
N ASN A 243 -7.10 -12.74 5.26
CA ASN A 243 -6.09 -12.18 4.35
C ASN A 243 -6.06 -12.84 2.95
N LYS A 244 -7.00 -13.74 2.64
CA LYS A 244 -7.06 -14.46 1.35
C LYS A 244 -7.60 -13.62 0.20
#